data_AF-A0AAD8V4J3-F1
#
_entry.id   AF-A0AAD8V4J3-F1
#
_cell.length_a   1.000
_cell.length_b   1.000
_cell.length_c   1.000
_cell.angle_alpha   90.00
_cell.angle_beta   90.00
_cell.angle_gamma   90.00
#
_symmetry.space_group_name_H-M   'P 1'
#
loop_
_entity.id
_entity.type
_entity.pdbx_description
1 polymer ?
#
loop_
_entity_poly.entity_id
_entity_poly.type
_entity_poly.pdbx_seq_one_letter_code
_entity_poly.pdbx_strand_id
1 'polypeptide(L)'
;MATLSLPEFELTLDEQQAVPLFYADLEVLDDPAVPYETKKWMFDTILKDMVPYRYHDGPRMFPDINFYMTLLYNRPNDEGVWGLVYRFHEWISMMATFHPEEADQAIAALELRAMSYGWPNTQAQETSPATSQMGQASTSPGQTIAPSPLVSSTPASLQAKRAKPSNMYETEHQHPILTAELVAAPTFRYKGVVQNMDHFEELDDAYERHVKRAAGKAPDEDASWPSSAEQQRAYVESLFGHVTDLGNFYELRKARERLAKLESQQGRHSSEAAETPSRKRRRGAGGQDASFDAAVRPKGISKTDWALTDAESAPVELLEAVIHYQISDVEIELLCWRLLRAAMEMQLGFTMRPLWSGSKTIAMWEHFDTFAERWQAISENVLDCKILIHSLTRADWICKYAGAPSKERGGKLNNDLLNGRRDIQNQVGRDVIKQKTLRQDWTTSEDFEIRNKEGELVLKAGHLGDKKRRQLAVRSQKDGES
;
A
#
# COMPACT_ATOMS: atom_id res chain seq x y z
N MET A 1 -61.24 19.48 18.51
CA MET A 1 -59.99 18.83 18.07
C MET A 1 -59.09 18.76 19.29
N ALA A 2 -58.84 17.55 19.78
CA ALA A 2 -58.10 17.31 21.01
C ALA A 2 -56.60 17.48 20.75
N THR A 3 -55.97 18.39 21.48
CA THR A 3 -54.52 18.54 21.62
C THR A 3 -54.07 17.63 22.77
N LEU A 4 -53.35 16.56 22.45
CA LEU A 4 -52.64 15.73 23.43
C LEU A 4 -51.23 16.27 23.60
N SER A 5 -50.99 16.85 24.78
CA SER A 5 -49.68 17.22 25.31
C SER A 5 -48.98 15.96 25.79
N LEU A 6 -47.75 15.73 25.35
CA LEU A 6 -46.85 14.75 25.96
C LEU A 6 -46.20 15.40 27.19
N PRO A 7 -46.07 14.69 28.33
CA PRO A 7 -45.44 15.23 29.52
C PRO A 7 -43.90 15.13 29.42
N GLU A 8 -43.23 16.23 29.78
CA GLU A 8 -41.80 16.30 30.06
C GLU A 8 -41.47 15.38 31.26
N PHE A 9 -40.57 14.43 31.06
CA PHE A 9 -39.95 13.68 32.15
C PHE A 9 -38.78 14.49 32.70
N GLU A 10 -38.98 15.13 33.85
CA GLU A 10 -37.92 15.62 34.72
C GLU A 10 -37.13 14.42 35.28
N LEU A 11 -35.87 14.27 34.85
CA LEU A 11 -34.90 13.39 35.49
C LEU A 11 -34.30 14.11 36.71
N THR A 12 -34.83 13.82 37.88
CA THR A 12 -34.14 14.08 39.15
C THR A 12 -32.97 13.10 39.27
N LEU A 13 -31.73 13.61 39.08
CA LEU A 13 -30.49 12.92 39.44
C LEU A 13 -30.45 12.76 40.96
N ASP A 14 -30.59 11.54 41.45
CA ASP A 14 -30.18 11.16 42.80
C ASP A 14 -28.79 10.52 42.67
N GLU A 15 -27.75 11.29 43.01
CA GLU A 15 -26.35 10.84 43.09
C GLU A 15 -26.19 9.90 44.30
N GLN A 16 -26.69 8.67 44.18
CA GLN A 16 -26.13 7.54 44.90
C GLN A 16 -25.07 6.91 44.01
N GLN A 17 -23.84 6.95 44.47
CA GLN A 17 -22.66 6.36 43.84
C GLN A 17 -22.88 4.85 43.68
N ALA A 18 -23.55 4.47 42.59
CA ALA A 18 -23.84 3.08 42.27
C ALA A 18 -22.51 2.39 42.00
N VAL A 19 -22.10 1.49 42.90
CA VAL A 19 -20.94 0.63 42.68
C VAL A 19 -21.19 -0.13 41.37
N PRO A 20 -20.26 -0.06 40.38
CA PRO A 20 -20.45 -0.74 39.11
C PRO A 20 -20.81 -2.21 39.32
N LEU A 21 -21.87 -2.69 38.67
CA LEU A 21 -22.42 -4.03 38.91
C LEU A 21 -21.40 -5.16 38.63
N PHE A 22 -20.35 -4.88 37.86
CA PHE A 22 -19.26 -5.80 37.58
C PHE A 22 -18.36 -6.12 38.78
N TYR A 23 -18.35 -5.32 39.85
CA TYR A 23 -17.58 -5.66 41.05
C TYR A 23 -18.06 -6.96 41.70
N ALA A 24 -19.37 -7.26 41.65
CA ALA A 24 -19.90 -8.54 42.12
C ALA A 24 -19.38 -9.72 41.28
N ASP A 25 -19.17 -9.53 39.97
CA ASP A 25 -18.55 -10.54 39.11
C ASP A 25 -17.05 -10.73 39.45
N LEU A 26 -16.34 -9.66 39.83
CA LEU A 26 -14.96 -9.76 40.34
C LEU A 26 -14.90 -10.58 41.63
N GLU A 27 -15.85 -10.40 42.55
CA GLU A 27 -15.95 -11.20 43.78
C GLU A 27 -16.21 -12.69 43.47
N VAL A 28 -17.07 -12.99 42.48
CA VAL A 28 -17.29 -14.37 42.00
C VAL A 28 -16.01 -14.98 41.42
N LEU A 29 -15.19 -14.19 40.71
CA LEU A 29 -13.90 -14.65 40.20
C LEU A 29 -12.89 -14.93 41.32
N ASP A 30 -12.97 -14.20 42.44
CA ASP A 30 -12.07 -14.36 43.59
C ASP A 30 -12.54 -15.42 44.61
N ASP A 31 -13.83 -15.79 44.59
CA ASP A 31 -14.38 -16.78 45.52
C ASP A 31 -13.83 -18.20 45.24
N PRO A 32 -13.10 -18.83 46.18
CA PRO A 32 -12.57 -20.18 45.99
C PRO A 32 -13.66 -21.27 45.93
N ALA A 33 -14.89 -20.99 46.37
CA ALA A 33 -16.01 -21.92 46.29
C ALA A 33 -16.63 -22.00 44.89
N VAL A 34 -16.36 -21.04 44.00
CA VAL A 34 -16.89 -21.00 42.64
C VAL A 34 -16.14 -22.01 41.75
N PRO A 35 -16.84 -22.93 41.05
CA PRO A 35 -16.21 -23.91 40.19
C PRO A 35 -15.33 -23.31 39.09
N TYR A 36 -14.25 -24.00 38.76
CA TYR A 36 -13.32 -23.58 37.69
C TYR A 36 -14.03 -23.35 36.35
N GLU A 37 -14.96 -24.23 35.96
CA GLU A 37 -15.68 -24.08 34.68
C GLU A 37 -16.49 -22.78 34.60
N THR A 38 -17.03 -22.30 35.73
CA THR A 38 -17.72 -21.00 35.80
C THR A 38 -16.72 -19.86 35.60
N LYS A 39 -15.58 -19.88 36.29
CA LYS A 39 -14.54 -18.86 36.15
C LYS A 39 -13.95 -18.84 34.74
N LYS A 40 -13.69 -20.02 34.18
CA LYS A 40 -13.20 -20.20 32.81
C LYS A 40 -14.19 -19.63 31.80
N TRP A 41 -15.49 -19.91 31.94
CA TRP A 41 -16.52 -19.34 31.08
C TRP A 41 -16.54 -17.81 31.15
N MET A 42 -16.39 -17.22 32.34
CA MET A 42 -16.30 -15.76 32.51
C MET A 42 -15.05 -15.19 31.83
N PHE A 43 -13.87 -15.80 32.03
CA PHE A 43 -12.62 -15.36 31.39
C PHE A 43 -12.66 -15.52 29.87
N ASP A 44 -13.20 -16.62 29.34
CA ASP A 44 -13.41 -16.79 27.91
C ASP A 44 -14.31 -15.68 27.36
N THR A 45 -15.39 -15.35 28.05
CA THR A 45 -16.31 -14.29 27.60
C THR A 45 -15.64 -12.91 27.64
N ILE A 46 -14.88 -12.60 28.69
CA ILE A 46 -14.29 -11.27 28.86
C ILE A 46 -12.98 -11.11 28.05
N LEU A 47 -11.99 -11.96 28.31
CA LEU A 47 -10.63 -11.80 27.80
C LEU A 47 -10.46 -12.31 26.36
N LYS A 48 -11.27 -13.28 25.94
CA LYS A 48 -11.20 -13.82 24.57
C LYS A 48 -12.25 -13.22 23.66
N ASP A 49 -13.46 -12.95 24.15
CA ASP A 49 -14.54 -12.48 23.28
C ASP A 49 -14.77 -10.95 23.32
N MET A 50 -14.34 -10.24 24.38
CA MET A 50 -14.55 -8.78 24.48
C MET A 50 -13.27 -7.96 24.37
N VAL A 51 -12.26 -8.24 25.20
CA VAL A 51 -10.99 -7.47 25.26
C VAL A 51 -10.28 -7.32 23.91
N PRO A 52 -10.24 -8.32 23.01
CA PRO A 52 -9.55 -8.18 21.73
C PRO A 52 -10.09 -7.04 20.84
N TYR A 53 -11.33 -6.60 21.07
CA TYR A 53 -11.97 -5.55 20.28
C TYR A 53 -11.75 -4.14 20.84
N ARG A 54 -10.93 -3.96 21.88
CA ARG A 54 -10.64 -2.67 22.54
C ARG A 54 -10.04 -1.56 21.66
N TYR A 55 -9.71 -1.84 20.41
CA TYR A 55 -9.18 -0.85 19.46
C TYR A 55 -10.07 -0.67 18.23
N HIS A 56 -11.29 -1.22 18.26
CA HIS A 56 -12.19 -1.23 17.12
C HIS A 56 -12.81 0.15 16.83
N ASP A 57 -13.35 0.84 17.85
CA ASP A 57 -14.04 2.13 17.66
C ASP A 57 -13.12 3.36 17.85
N GLY A 58 -11.85 3.14 18.19
CA GLY A 58 -10.85 4.20 18.35
C GLY A 58 -9.67 3.78 19.23
N PRO A 59 -8.69 4.68 19.44
CA PRO A 59 -7.52 4.38 20.27
C PRO A 59 -7.93 4.04 21.71
N ARG A 60 -7.71 2.78 22.13
CA ARG A 60 -8.03 2.26 23.47
C ARG A 60 -9.52 2.27 23.84
N MET A 61 -10.43 2.32 22.86
CA MET A 61 -11.88 2.35 23.06
C MET A 61 -12.55 1.01 22.70
N PHE A 62 -13.40 0.52 23.61
CA PHE A 62 -14.26 -0.63 23.32
C PHE A 62 -15.40 -0.22 22.36
N PRO A 63 -15.78 -1.10 21.42
CA PRO A 63 -16.93 -0.84 20.57
C PRO A 63 -18.24 -0.73 21.35
N ASP A 64 -19.26 -0.11 20.74
CA ASP A 64 -20.59 0.00 21.33
C ASP A 64 -21.19 -1.37 21.72
N ILE A 65 -22.04 -1.41 22.75
CA ILE A 65 -22.64 -2.66 23.25
C ILE A 65 -23.36 -3.46 22.16
N ASN A 66 -23.94 -2.80 21.15
CA ASN A 66 -24.62 -3.47 20.04
C ASN A 66 -23.66 -4.31 19.17
N PHE A 67 -22.37 -3.96 19.14
CA PHE A 67 -21.34 -4.77 18.48
C PHE A 67 -21.24 -6.15 19.15
N TYR A 68 -21.13 -6.17 20.49
CA TYR A 68 -21.07 -7.42 21.25
C TYR A 68 -22.38 -8.19 21.17
N MET A 69 -23.53 -7.50 21.13
CA MET A 69 -24.84 -8.12 20.85
C MET A 69 -24.83 -8.92 19.56
N THR A 70 -24.17 -8.40 18.52
CA THR A 70 -24.05 -9.09 17.24
C THR A 70 -23.01 -10.21 17.28
N LEU A 71 -21.84 -9.95 17.90
CA LEU A 71 -20.73 -10.89 17.98
C LEU A 71 -21.11 -12.18 18.72
N LEU A 72 -21.84 -12.05 19.84
CA LEU A 72 -22.15 -13.18 20.73
C LEU A 72 -23.56 -13.74 20.53
N TYR A 73 -24.29 -13.28 19.51
CA TYR A 73 -25.68 -13.69 19.21
C TYR A 73 -25.88 -15.21 19.13
N ASN A 74 -24.87 -15.95 18.66
CA ASN A 74 -24.97 -17.41 18.48
C ASN A 74 -24.38 -18.21 19.66
N ARG A 75 -23.95 -17.57 20.76
CA ARG A 75 -23.40 -18.33 21.90
C ARG A 75 -24.50 -19.09 22.64
N PRO A 76 -24.24 -20.34 23.08
CA PRO A 76 -25.13 -21.02 24.01
C PRO A 76 -25.14 -20.27 25.35
N ASN A 77 -26.30 -20.27 26.03
CA ASN A 77 -26.54 -19.59 27.32
C ASN A 77 -26.65 -18.05 27.26
N ASP A 78 -27.48 -17.59 26.33
CA ASP A 78 -27.75 -16.18 25.96
C ASP A 78 -27.93 -15.25 27.17
N GLU A 79 -28.89 -15.54 28.06
CA GLU A 79 -29.24 -14.64 29.17
C GLU A 79 -28.09 -14.40 30.16
N GLY A 80 -27.29 -15.44 30.45
CA GLY A 80 -26.16 -15.36 31.38
C GLY A 80 -24.95 -14.64 30.78
N VAL A 81 -24.67 -14.90 29.49
CA VAL A 81 -23.59 -14.24 28.75
C VAL A 81 -23.90 -12.74 28.63
N TRP A 82 -25.12 -12.36 28.25
CA TRP A 82 -25.47 -10.96 28.10
C TRP A 82 -25.40 -10.17 29.39
N GLY A 83 -25.84 -10.76 30.51
CA GLY A 83 -25.73 -10.11 31.81
C GLY A 83 -24.28 -9.76 32.14
N LEU A 84 -23.35 -10.71 31.93
CA LEU A 84 -21.93 -10.50 32.18
C LEU A 84 -21.32 -9.48 31.21
N VAL A 85 -21.61 -9.61 29.92
CA VAL A 85 -21.11 -8.73 28.85
C VAL A 85 -21.55 -7.28 29.09
N TYR A 86 -22.82 -7.06 29.43
CA TYR A 86 -23.34 -5.71 29.69
C TYR A 86 -22.64 -5.07 30.90
N ARG A 87 -22.53 -5.80 32.02
CA ARG A 87 -21.89 -5.28 33.24
C ARG A 87 -20.41 -4.98 33.03
N PHE A 88 -19.68 -5.88 32.36
CA PHE A 88 -18.28 -5.65 32.02
C PHE A 88 -18.12 -4.46 31.07
N HIS A 89 -18.93 -4.39 30.00
CA HIS A 89 -18.87 -3.32 29.01
C HIS A 89 -19.12 -1.95 29.63
N GLU A 90 -20.17 -1.82 30.45
CA GLU A 90 -20.50 -0.58 31.14
C GLU A 90 -19.34 -0.12 32.04
N TRP A 91 -18.78 -1.05 32.82
CA TRP A 91 -17.65 -0.77 33.70
C TRP A 91 -16.38 -0.36 32.93
N ILE A 92 -15.95 -1.18 31.96
CA ILE A 92 -14.68 -0.96 31.28
C ILE A 92 -14.74 0.18 30.27
N SER A 93 -15.90 0.44 29.65
CA SER A 93 -16.06 1.53 28.68
C SER A 93 -16.08 2.88 29.39
N MET A 94 -16.70 2.97 30.56
CA MET A 94 -16.63 4.16 31.41
C MET A 94 -15.16 4.44 31.81
N MET A 95 -14.44 3.42 32.27
CA MET A 95 -13.01 3.56 32.58
C MET A 95 -12.19 3.94 31.34
N ALA A 96 -12.41 3.31 30.19
CA ALA A 96 -11.67 3.60 28.97
C ALA A 96 -11.90 5.03 28.46
N THR A 97 -13.10 5.57 28.66
CA THR A 97 -13.48 6.93 28.22
C THR A 97 -12.82 8.01 29.08
N PHE A 98 -12.79 7.82 30.41
CA PHE A 98 -12.31 8.85 31.33
C PHE A 98 -10.85 8.65 31.78
N HIS A 99 -10.40 7.39 31.88
CA HIS A 99 -9.11 6.98 32.43
C HIS A 99 -8.54 5.77 31.65
N PRO A 100 -8.10 5.95 30.39
CA PRO A 100 -7.71 4.84 29.51
C PRO A 100 -6.55 3.99 30.05
N GLU A 101 -5.63 4.58 30.81
CA GLU A 101 -4.52 3.88 31.47
C GLU A 101 -5.01 2.99 32.63
N GLU A 102 -6.07 3.38 33.34
CA GLU A 102 -6.68 2.55 34.38
C GLU A 102 -7.42 1.36 33.76
N ALA A 103 -8.03 1.55 32.59
CA ALA A 103 -8.60 0.44 31.83
C ALA A 103 -7.52 -0.55 31.35
N ASP A 104 -6.33 -0.08 30.96
CA ASP A 104 -5.17 -0.94 30.65
C ASP A 104 -4.79 -1.79 31.88
N GLN A 105 -4.66 -1.15 33.04
CA GLN A 105 -4.30 -1.81 34.29
C GLN A 105 -5.36 -2.82 34.74
N ALA A 106 -6.65 -2.48 34.58
CA ALA A 106 -7.77 -3.36 34.91
C ALA A 106 -7.77 -4.64 34.07
N ILE A 107 -7.49 -4.53 32.76
CA ILE A 107 -7.40 -5.68 31.86
C ILE A 107 -6.17 -6.53 32.21
N ALA A 108 -5.02 -5.92 32.44
CA ALA A 108 -3.81 -6.64 32.86
C ALA A 108 -4.02 -7.38 34.21
N ALA A 109 -4.77 -6.79 35.14
CA ALA A 109 -5.14 -7.43 36.40
C ALA A 109 -6.07 -8.63 36.17
N LEU A 110 -7.03 -8.53 35.24
CA LEU A 110 -7.90 -9.64 34.86
C LEU A 110 -7.12 -10.78 34.18
N GLU A 111 -6.18 -10.47 33.30
CA GLU A 111 -5.30 -11.47 32.68
C GLU A 111 -4.44 -12.19 33.71
N LEU A 112 -3.83 -11.45 34.64
CA LEU A 112 -3.04 -12.04 35.73
C LEU A 112 -3.90 -12.94 36.63
N ARG A 113 -5.15 -12.52 36.91
CA ARG A 113 -6.11 -13.34 37.65
C ARG A 113 -6.48 -14.59 36.86
N ALA A 114 -6.68 -14.50 35.56
CA ALA A 114 -7.00 -15.66 34.73
C ALA A 114 -5.85 -16.70 34.73
N MET A 115 -4.61 -16.22 34.64
CA MET A 115 -3.41 -17.07 34.71
C MET A 115 -3.29 -17.79 36.05
N SER A 116 -3.60 -17.14 37.18
CA SER A 116 -3.52 -17.77 38.51
C SER A 116 -4.54 -18.92 38.68
N TYR A 117 -5.65 -18.88 37.93
CA TYR A 117 -6.63 -19.95 37.87
C TYR A 117 -6.36 -20.99 36.78
N GLY A 118 -5.27 -20.88 36.00
CA GLY A 118 -4.90 -21.85 34.96
C GLY A 118 -5.55 -21.61 33.59
N TRP A 119 -5.94 -20.37 33.29
CA TRP A 119 -6.42 -19.95 31.97
C TRP A 119 -5.35 -19.10 31.23
N PRO A 120 -5.13 -19.28 29.91
CA PRO A 120 -5.69 -20.34 29.07
C PRO A 120 -4.98 -21.68 29.31
N ASN A 121 -5.73 -22.80 29.26
CA ASN A 121 -5.29 -24.17 29.61
C ASN A 121 -3.80 -24.46 29.28
N THR A 122 -2.95 -24.54 30.32
CA THR A 122 -1.51 -24.84 30.17
C THR A 122 -1.18 -26.34 30.18
N GLN A 123 -2.16 -27.23 29.99
CA GLN A 123 -1.93 -28.69 29.94
C GLN A 123 -2.59 -29.33 28.71
N ALA A 124 -1.96 -29.17 27.56
CA ALA A 124 -2.15 -30.03 26.39
C ALA A 124 -0.88 -30.04 25.54
N GLN A 125 0.24 -30.49 26.12
CA GLN A 125 1.45 -30.81 25.37
C GLN A 125 2.00 -32.17 25.84
N GLU A 126 1.74 -33.16 25.01
CA GLU A 126 2.49 -34.40 24.76
C GLU A 126 3.20 -35.08 25.95
N THR A 127 2.52 -36.04 26.58
CA THR A 127 3.18 -37.20 27.21
C THR A 127 2.95 -38.43 26.36
N SER A 128 3.92 -38.75 25.49
CA SER A 128 4.03 -40.08 24.88
C SER A 128 4.80 -41.01 25.83
N PRO A 129 4.26 -42.17 26.25
CA PRO A 129 5.02 -43.15 26.99
C PRO A 129 5.80 -44.04 26.02
N ALA A 130 7.13 -44.01 26.15
CA ALA A 130 8.03 -44.96 25.51
C ALA A 130 7.71 -46.39 26.00
N THR A 131 7.34 -47.27 25.06
CA THR A 131 7.35 -48.72 25.29
C THR A 131 8.33 -49.37 24.31
N SER A 132 9.50 -49.71 24.83
CA SER A 132 10.44 -50.63 24.21
C SER A 132 9.85 -52.04 24.20
N GLN A 133 9.69 -52.66 23.03
CA GLN A 133 9.72 -54.12 22.94
C GLN A 133 10.47 -54.60 21.69
N MET A 134 11.41 -55.50 21.98
CA MET A 134 12.30 -56.23 21.10
C MET A 134 11.55 -56.99 20.01
N GLY A 135 12.14 -57.00 18.82
CA GLY A 135 11.82 -57.98 17.79
C GLY A 135 12.28 -59.38 18.21
N GLN A 136 11.39 -60.35 18.03
CA GLN A 136 11.77 -61.72 17.73
C GLN A 136 11.00 -62.20 16.51
N ALA A 137 11.77 -62.67 15.54
CA ALA A 137 11.32 -63.28 14.31
C ALA A 137 10.68 -64.65 14.57
N SER A 138 9.66 -65.00 13.77
CA SER A 138 9.37 -66.39 13.40
C SER A 138 8.55 -66.47 12.10
N THR A 139 9.21 -67.04 11.09
CA THR A 139 8.72 -68.04 10.12
C THR A 139 7.46 -67.78 9.27
N SER A 140 7.70 -67.64 7.97
CA SER A 140 6.90 -67.98 6.76
C SER A 140 6.26 -69.40 6.82
N PRO A 141 5.46 -69.91 5.84
CA PRO A 141 5.29 -69.46 4.43
C PRO A 141 3.90 -69.66 3.77
N GLY A 142 3.73 -69.19 2.52
CA GLY A 142 2.77 -69.80 1.59
C GLY A 142 2.29 -68.95 0.40
N GLN A 143 2.97 -69.07 -0.74
CA GLN A 143 2.47 -69.21 -2.13
C GLN A 143 1.30 -68.31 -2.63
N THR A 144 1.35 -67.65 -3.80
CA THR A 144 1.33 -68.30 -5.13
C THR A 144 1.61 -67.28 -6.26
N ILE A 145 2.15 -67.81 -7.36
CA ILE A 145 2.78 -67.22 -8.54
C ILE A 145 1.76 -67.00 -9.68
N ALA A 146 1.76 -65.79 -10.28
CA ALA A 146 1.64 -65.39 -11.71
C ALA A 146 0.47 -65.92 -12.59
N PRO A 147 0.28 -65.50 -13.88
CA PRO A 147 1.03 -64.51 -14.68
C PRO A 147 0.19 -63.51 -15.53
N SER A 148 0.89 -62.48 -16.04
CA SER A 148 0.49 -61.63 -17.18
C SER A 148 0.51 -62.38 -18.53
N PRO A 149 -0.03 -61.76 -19.58
CA PRO A 149 0.59 -61.82 -20.90
C PRO A 149 0.96 -60.43 -21.46
N LEU A 150 2.17 -60.38 -22.02
CA LEU A 150 2.77 -59.35 -22.87
C LEU A 150 2.25 -59.44 -24.31
N VAL A 151 2.07 -58.30 -25.00
CA VAL A 151 2.39 -58.15 -26.44
C VAL A 151 2.83 -56.70 -26.76
N SER A 152 4.08 -56.57 -27.22
CA SER A 152 4.69 -55.66 -28.24
C SER A 152 4.18 -54.22 -28.41
N SER A 153 4.91 -53.13 -28.15
CA SER A 153 6.22 -52.60 -28.64
C SER A 153 6.20 -51.67 -29.89
N THR A 154 6.40 -50.37 -29.61
CA THR A 154 7.21 -49.31 -30.30
C THR A 154 6.76 -48.63 -31.61
N PRO A 155 7.21 -47.38 -31.96
CA PRO A 155 8.30 -46.61 -31.32
C PRO A 155 8.09 -45.10 -31.03
N ALA A 156 8.88 -44.66 -30.03
CA ALA A 156 9.62 -43.40 -29.86
C ALA A 156 9.15 -42.12 -30.59
N SER A 157 8.70 -41.15 -29.81
CA SER A 157 8.94 -39.72 -30.07
C SER A 157 9.74 -39.13 -28.91
N LEU A 158 10.92 -38.63 -29.24
CA LEU A 158 11.83 -37.92 -28.35
C LEU A 158 11.20 -36.59 -27.94
N GLN A 159 10.53 -36.56 -26.79
CA GLN A 159 10.36 -35.33 -26.04
C GLN A 159 11.15 -35.45 -24.75
N ALA A 160 12.24 -34.68 -24.71
CA ALA A 160 13.06 -34.47 -23.55
C ALA A 160 12.16 -34.25 -22.32
N LYS A 161 12.25 -35.17 -21.37
CA LYS A 161 11.70 -35.01 -20.03
C LYS A 161 12.37 -33.78 -19.43
N ARG A 162 11.69 -32.63 -19.54
CA ARG A 162 11.96 -31.48 -18.69
C ARG A 162 11.67 -31.97 -17.29
N ALA A 163 12.72 -32.29 -16.55
CA ALA A 163 12.63 -32.63 -15.14
C ALA A 163 11.82 -31.51 -14.48
N LYS A 164 10.61 -31.84 -14.01
CA LYS A 164 9.92 -31.00 -13.05
C LYS A 164 10.85 -30.97 -11.84
N PRO A 165 11.38 -29.81 -11.42
CA PRO A 165 11.85 -29.73 -10.05
C PRO A 165 10.60 -29.94 -9.20
N SER A 166 10.52 -31.10 -8.54
CA SER A 166 9.59 -31.25 -7.43
C SER A 166 10.11 -30.34 -6.32
N ASN A 167 9.69 -29.08 -6.36
CA ASN A 167 9.77 -28.22 -5.19
C ASN A 167 8.76 -28.78 -4.18
N MET A 168 9.23 -29.73 -3.38
CA MET A 168 8.60 -30.20 -2.14
C MET A 168 8.98 -29.29 -0.97
N TYR A 169 9.06 -27.98 -1.21
CA TYR A 169 8.80 -27.03 -0.13
C TYR A 169 7.31 -26.77 -0.21
N GLU A 170 6.57 -27.46 0.66
CA GLU A 170 5.17 -27.18 0.88
C GLU A 170 4.98 -25.67 1.01
N THR A 171 3.95 -25.19 0.34
CA THR A 171 3.59 -23.80 0.15
C THR A 171 3.06 -23.20 1.46
N GLU A 172 3.89 -23.14 2.49
CA GLU A 172 3.54 -22.65 3.84
C GLU A 172 2.96 -21.22 3.80
N HIS A 173 3.40 -20.41 2.83
CA HIS A 173 2.91 -19.06 2.61
C HIS A 173 1.60 -18.97 1.80
N GLN A 174 1.11 -20.07 1.22
CA GLN A 174 -0.09 -20.05 0.40
C GLN A 174 -1.32 -20.49 1.20
N HIS A 175 -2.29 -19.59 1.29
CA HIS A 175 -3.56 -19.89 1.93
C HIS A 175 -4.31 -21.02 1.18
N PRO A 176 -4.81 -22.05 1.88
CA PRO A 176 -5.46 -23.20 1.25
C PRO A 176 -6.67 -22.81 0.37
N ILE A 177 -7.49 -21.86 0.83
CA ILE A 177 -8.66 -21.39 0.07
C ILE A 177 -8.23 -20.70 -1.23
N LEU A 178 -7.20 -19.85 -1.19
CA LEU A 178 -6.71 -19.14 -2.36
C LEU A 178 -6.10 -20.11 -3.38
N THR A 179 -5.35 -21.11 -2.92
CA THR A 179 -4.76 -22.13 -3.78
C THR A 179 -5.82 -22.90 -4.57
N ALA A 180 -6.94 -23.22 -3.93
CA ALA A 180 -8.06 -23.89 -4.59
C ALA A 180 -8.85 -22.95 -5.53
N GLU A 181 -9.23 -21.76 -5.05
CA GLU A 181 -10.14 -20.87 -5.78
C GLU A 181 -9.45 -20.08 -6.91
N LEU A 182 -8.16 -19.77 -6.82
CA LEU A 182 -7.44 -19.04 -7.88
C LEU A 182 -7.17 -19.89 -9.14
N VAL A 183 -7.16 -21.21 -9.01
CA VAL A 183 -7.02 -22.16 -10.14
C VAL A 183 -8.38 -22.52 -10.73
N ALA A 184 -9.46 -22.34 -9.97
CA ALA A 184 -10.81 -22.65 -10.42
C ALA A 184 -11.25 -21.74 -11.58
N ALA A 185 -11.99 -22.31 -12.53
CA ALA A 185 -12.57 -21.52 -13.61
C ALA A 185 -13.62 -20.54 -13.05
N PRO A 186 -13.61 -19.26 -13.45
CA PRO A 186 -14.56 -18.28 -12.95
C PRO A 186 -15.98 -18.63 -13.41
N THR A 187 -16.88 -18.79 -12.44
CA THR A 187 -18.30 -19.07 -12.71
C THR A 187 -19.15 -17.80 -12.82
N PHE A 188 -18.59 -16.63 -12.47
CA PHE A 188 -19.27 -15.33 -12.38
C PHE A 188 -20.55 -15.34 -11.51
N ARG A 189 -20.63 -16.26 -10.55
CA ARG A 189 -21.69 -16.31 -9.52
C ARG A 189 -21.09 -16.00 -8.16
N TYR A 190 -21.79 -15.21 -7.35
CA TYR A 190 -21.40 -14.96 -5.98
C TYR A 190 -21.48 -16.26 -5.17
N LYS A 191 -20.32 -16.74 -4.68
CA LYS A 191 -20.20 -17.97 -3.90
C LYS A 191 -20.14 -17.72 -2.39
N GLY A 192 -19.89 -16.49 -1.95
CA GLY A 192 -19.65 -16.18 -0.53
C GLY A 192 -18.42 -16.87 0.05
N VAL A 193 -17.34 -17.04 -0.76
CA VAL A 193 -16.08 -17.65 -0.29
C VAL A 193 -15.48 -16.84 0.86
N VAL A 194 -15.45 -15.52 0.71
CA VAL A 194 -15.10 -14.57 1.77
C VAL A 194 -16.36 -14.33 2.60
N GLN A 195 -16.29 -14.54 3.91
CA GLN A 195 -17.47 -14.67 4.78
C GLN A 195 -17.84 -13.36 5.48
N ASN A 196 -16.85 -12.64 5.99
CA ASN A 196 -17.00 -11.42 6.78
C ASN A 196 -15.70 -10.57 6.64
N MET A 197 -15.62 -9.45 7.37
CA MET A 197 -14.48 -8.54 7.28
C MET A 197 -13.19 -9.16 7.80
N ASP A 198 -13.22 -9.87 8.93
CA ASP A 198 -12.01 -10.51 9.49
C ASP A 198 -11.45 -11.56 8.53
N HIS A 199 -12.32 -12.40 7.96
CA HIS A 199 -11.92 -13.39 6.94
C HIS A 199 -11.44 -12.69 5.66
N PHE A 200 -11.97 -11.51 5.32
CA PHE A 200 -11.46 -10.71 4.22
C PHE A 200 -10.05 -10.21 4.52
N GLU A 201 -9.79 -9.61 5.68
CA GLU A 201 -8.47 -9.08 6.05
C GLU A 201 -7.42 -10.19 6.03
N GLU A 202 -7.71 -11.36 6.60
CA GLU A 202 -6.84 -12.54 6.55
C GLU A 202 -6.57 -12.97 5.09
N LEU A 203 -7.62 -13.11 4.28
CA LEU A 203 -7.49 -13.55 2.90
C LEU A 203 -6.79 -12.53 2.00
N ASP A 204 -7.01 -11.23 2.23
CA ASP A 204 -6.41 -10.14 1.46
C ASP A 204 -4.90 -10.10 1.73
N ASP A 205 -4.51 -10.13 3.01
CA ASP A 205 -3.10 -10.24 3.43
C ASP A 205 -2.40 -11.47 2.86
N ALA A 206 -3.10 -12.62 2.83
CA ALA A 206 -2.58 -13.84 2.23
C ALA A 206 -2.54 -13.78 0.70
N TYR A 207 -3.49 -13.08 0.08
CA TYR A 207 -3.57 -12.90 -1.36
C TYR A 207 -2.43 -12.02 -1.89
N GLU A 208 -2.09 -10.94 -1.20
CA GLU A 208 -0.94 -10.10 -1.53
C GLU A 208 0.39 -10.87 -1.46
N ARG A 209 0.49 -11.84 -0.54
CA ARG A 209 1.67 -12.70 -0.35
C ARG A 209 1.63 -14.02 -1.12
N HIS A 210 0.56 -14.30 -1.87
CA HIS A 210 0.36 -15.58 -2.56
C HIS A 210 1.46 -15.88 -3.59
N VAL A 211 2.06 -14.85 -4.18
CA VAL A 211 3.17 -14.97 -5.13
C VAL A 211 4.49 -14.62 -4.45
N LYS A 212 5.32 -15.65 -4.25
CA LYS A 212 6.70 -15.53 -3.76
C LYS A 212 7.72 -15.71 -4.89
N ARG A 213 8.71 -14.81 -4.95
CA ARG A 213 9.85 -14.82 -5.88
C ARG A 213 11.11 -15.32 -5.18
N ALA A 214 12.18 -15.52 -5.96
CA ALA A 214 13.50 -15.78 -5.41
C ALA A 214 13.95 -14.61 -4.54
N ALA A 215 13.92 -14.83 -3.23
CA ALA A 215 14.40 -13.90 -2.21
C ALA A 215 15.93 -13.77 -2.29
N GLY A 216 16.45 -12.65 -1.77
CA GLY A 216 17.88 -12.51 -1.49
C GLY A 216 18.25 -13.29 -0.23
N LYS A 217 19.30 -12.83 0.48
CA LYS A 217 19.67 -13.39 1.79
C LYS A 217 18.51 -13.32 2.78
N ALA A 218 18.39 -14.34 3.61
CA ALA A 218 17.43 -14.36 4.71
C ALA A 218 17.79 -13.32 5.79
N PRO A 219 16.84 -12.87 6.62
CA PRO A 219 17.09 -11.87 7.66
C PRO A 219 18.26 -12.18 8.61
N ASP A 220 18.47 -13.46 8.92
CA ASP A 220 19.54 -13.95 9.78
C ASP A 220 20.91 -14.05 9.07
N GLU A 221 20.90 -14.11 7.73
CA GLU A 221 22.10 -14.17 6.89
C GLU A 221 22.52 -12.80 6.33
N ASP A 222 21.64 -11.80 6.43
CA ASP A 222 21.84 -10.45 5.92
C ASP A 222 22.16 -9.46 7.04
N ALA A 223 23.43 -9.11 7.18
CA ALA A 223 23.89 -8.12 8.16
C ALA A 223 23.28 -6.72 7.98
N SER A 224 22.73 -6.43 6.79
CA SER A 224 22.05 -5.16 6.51
C SER A 224 20.55 -5.18 6.84
N TRP A 225 20.00 -6.32 7.25
CA TRP A 225 18.60 -6.43 7.60
C TRP A 225 18.23 -5.50 8.77
N PRO A 226 17.13 -4.74 8.68
CA PRO A 226 16.73 -3.78 9.71
C PRO A 226 16.05 -4.48 10.90
N SER A 227 16.84 -5.24 11.65
CA SER A 227 16.40 -6.09 12.76
C SER A 227 16.02 -5.32 14.03
N SER A 228 16.59 -4.13 14.25
CA SER A 228 16.31 -3.30 15.43
C SER A 228 15.61 -1.98 15.06
N ALA A 229 14.92 -1.38 16.03
CA ALA A 229 14.28 -0.08 15.86
C ALA A 229 15.28 1.03 15.49
N GLU A 230 16.52 0.96 16.01
CA GLU A 230 17.60 1.89 15.68
C GLU A 230 18.02 1.77 14.22
N GLN A 231 18.18 0.55 13.70
CA GLN A 231 18.52 0.31 12.29
C GLN A 231 17.38 0.79 11.39
N GLN A 232 16.13 0.51 11.75
CA GLN A 232 14.95 0.98 11.01
C GLN A 232 14.90 2.51 10.97
N ARG A 233 15.09 3.18 12.12
CA ARG A 233 15.17 4.64 12.18
C ARG A 233 16.30 5.20 11.32
N ALA A 234 17.47 4.58 11.32
CA ALA A 234 18.60 5.02 10.48
C ALA A 234 18.27 4.94 8.97
N TYR A 235 17.58 3.87 8.53
CA TYR A 235 17.12 3.77 7.15
C TYR A 235 16.06 4.82 6.80
N VAL A 236 15.12 5.08 7.71
CA VAL A 236 14.08 6.10 7.56
C VAL A 236 14.69 7.50 7.50
N GLU A 237 15.61 7.83 8.41
CA GLU A 237 16.33 9.09 8.44
C GLU A 237 17.10 9.32 7.13
N SER A 238 17.78 8.29 6.64
CA SER A 238 18.47 8.36 5.35
C SER A 238 17.51 8.68 4.21
N LEU A 239 16.37 7.97 4.10
CA LEU A 239 15.39 8.22 3.04
C LEU A 239 14.71 9.60 3.19
N PHE A 240 14.44 10.05 4.41
CA PHE A 240 13.93 11.39 4.69
C PHE A 240 14.87 12.46 4.14
N GLY A 241 16.18 12.33 4.40
CA GLY A 241 17.21 13.20 3.84
C GLY A 241 17.21 13.17 2.30
N HIS A 242 17.04 11.99 1.70
CA HIS A 242 16.95 11.86 0.25
C HIS A 242 15.67 12.48 -0.33
N VAL A 243 14.53 12.41 0.35
CA VAL A 243 13.28 13.06 -0.08
C VAL A 243 13.46 14.58 -0.08
N THR A 244 14.05 15.11 0.99
CA THR A 244 14.20 16.55 1.25
C THR A 244 15.44 17.18 0.59
N ASP A 245 16.37 16.39 0.05
CA ASP A 245 17.40 16.91 -0.86
C ASP A 245 16.77 17.32 -2.20
N LEU A 246 16.67 18.63 -2.39
CA LEU A 246 16.09 19.28 -3.56
C LEU A 246 17.11 20.12 -4.34
N GLY A 247 18.41 19.94 -4.05
CA GLY A 247 19.48 20.71 -4.70
C GLY A 247 19.70 20.32 -6.16
N ASN A 248 19.55 19.03 -6.48
CA ASN A 248 19.81 18.49 -7.82
C ASN A 248 19.03 17.20 -8.12
N PHE A 249 17.85 17.35 -8.71
CA PHE A 249 16.99 16.24 -9.13
C PHE A 249 16.55 16.39 -10.60
N TYR A 250 16.08 15.30 -11.19
CA TYR A 250 15.77 15.16 -12.61
C TYR A 250 14.81 16.22 -13.14
N GLU A 251 13.70 16.46 -12.44
CA GLU A 251 12.70 17.44 -12.85
C GLU A 251 13.27 18.86 -12.85
N LEU A 252 14.10 19.22 -11.86
CA LEU A 252 14.82 20.49 -11.80
C LEU A 252 15.82 20.65 -12.95
N ARG A 253 16.66 19.63 -13.19
CA ARG A 253 17.62 19.64 -14.32
C ARG A 253 16.91 19.81 -15.66
N LYS A 254 15.79 19.11 -15.83
CA LYS A 254 14.95 19.19 -17.02
C LYS A 254 14.30 20.57 -17.19
N ALA A 255 13.84 21.19 -16.10
CA ALA A 255 13.29 22.54 -16.11
C ALA A 255 14.35 23.58 -16.51
N ARG A 256 15.56 23.50 -15.93
CA ARG A 256 16.70 24.35 -16.28
C ARG A 256 17.11 24.22 -17.75
N GLU A 257 17.24 23.01 -18.29
CA GLU A 257 17.56 22.80 -19.72
C GLU A 257 16.46 23.36 -20.64
N ARG A 258 15.18 23.34 -20.22
CA ARG A 258 14.09 23.96 -20.98
C ARG A 258 14.17 25.48 -20.96
N LEU A 259 14.45 26.07 -19.80
CA LEU A 259 14.60 27.52 -19.65
C LEU A 259 15.78 28.03 -20.49
N ALA A 260 16.95 27.41 -20.37
CA ALA A 260 18.15 27.78 -21.14
C ALA A 260 17.91 27.71 -22.67
N LYS A 261 17.14 26.71 -23.13
CA LYS A 261 16.75 26.62 -24.54
C LYS A 261 15.84 27.77 -24.98
N LEU A 262 14.90 28.19 -24.16
CA LEU A 262 14.01 29.31 -24.48
C LEU A 262 14.77 30.63 -24.52
N GLU A 263 15.69 30.84 -23.57
CA GLU A 263 16.56 32.03 -23.52
C GLU A 263 17.47 32.11 -24.75
N SER A 264 18.10 30.99 -25.13
CA SER A 264 18.95 30.93 -26.34
C SER A 264 18.19 31.20 -27.65
N GLN A 265 16.89 30.87 -27.71
CA GLN A 265 16.04 31.15 -28.87
C GLN A 265 15.57 32.60 -28.89
N GLN A 266 15.26 33.19 -27.74
CA GLN A 266 14.94 34.61 -27.63
C GLN A 266 16.14 35.49 -28.00
N GLY A 267 17.35 35.12 -27.59
CA GLY A 267 18.60 35.82 -27.97
C GLY A 267 18.93 35.76 -29.46
N ARG A 268 18.46 34.74 -30.19
CA ARG A 268 18.60 34.65 -31.66
C ARG A 268 17.56 35.49 -32.39
N HIS A 269 16.31 35.51 -31.93
CA HIS A 269 15.25 36.29 -32.57
C HIS A 269 15.32 37.79 -32.29
N SER A 270 15.94 38.22 -31.18
CA SER A 270 16.17 39.65 -30.90
C SER A 270 17.26 40.29 -31.77
N SER A 271 18.09 39.51 -32.48
CA SER A 271 19.02 40.03 -33.50
C SER A 271 18.42 40.16 -34.90
N GLU A 272 17.28 39.53 -35.20
CA GLU A 272 16.67 39.55 -36.55
C GLU A 272 15.28 40.23 -36.61
N ALA A 273 14.71 40.63 -35.47
CA ALA A 273 13.39 41.26 -35.42
C ALA A 273 13.44 42.72 -34.94
N ALA A 274 14.27 43.55 -35.58
CA ALA A 274 13.91 44.95 -35.76
C ALA A 274 12.97 45.00 -36.99
N GLU A 275 11.82 45.67 -36.85
CA GLU A 275 10.75 45.86 -37.86
C GLU A 275 9.62 44.83 -37.87
N THR A 276 8.67 44.95 -36.94
CA THR A 276 7.29 45.44 -37.23
C THR A 276 6.37 45.33 -36.00
N PRO A 277 5.66 46.40 -35.58
CA PRO A 277 4.73 46.34 -34.46
C PRO A 277 3.32 46.00 -34.95
N SER A 278 2.85 44.77 -34.72
CA SER A 278 1.45 44.41 -34.98
C SER A 278 0.59 44.56 -33.74
N ARG A 279 -0.22 45.63 -33.73
CA ARG A 279 -1.29 45.94 -32.77
C ARG A 279 -2.29 44.78 -32.65
N LYS A 280 -2.46 44.26 -31.44
CA LYS A 280 -3.77 43.72 -31.00
C LYS A 280 -4.03 44.06 -29.54
N ARG A 281 -4.69 45.21 -29.34
CA ARG A 281 -5.41 45.57 -28.11
C ARG A 281 -6.41 44.47 -27.77
N ARG A 282 -6.36 43.93 -26.56
CA ARG A 282 -7.54 43.36 -25.91
C ARG A 282 -7.70 44.04 -24.56
N ARG A 283 -8.79 44.81 -24.45
CA ARG A 283 -9.31 45.46 -23.24
C ARG A 283 -9.73 44.40 -22.22
N GLY A 284 -9.45 44.68 -20.95
CA GLY A 284 -9.97 43.96 -19.78
C GLY A 284 -9.10 44.27 -18.57
N ALA A 285 -9.28 45.44 -17.97
CA ALA A 285 -8.61 45.87 -16.74
C ALA A 285 -9.59 45.88 -15.58
N GLY A 286 -9.10 45.53 -14.39
CA GLY A 286 -9.71 45.77 -13.08
C GLY A 286 -9.99 44.47 -12.32
N GLY A 287 -9.25 44.08 -11.28
CA GLY A 287 -8.11 44.70 -10.64
C GLY A 287 -7.66 43.86 -9.44
N GLN A 288 -6.37 43.86 -9.15
CA GLN A 288 -5.80 43.96 -7.80
C GLN A 288 -4.32 44.28 -7.91
N ASP A 289 -3.96 45.37 -7.25
CA ASP A 289 -2.66 45.99 -7.19
C ASP A 289 -1.64 45.20 -6.36
N ALA A 290 -0.39 45.60 -6.55
CA ALA A 290 0.85 45.20 -5.86
C ALA A 290 1.53 43.93 -6.38
N SER A 291 2.20 44.04 -7.55
CA SER A 291 3.41 43.27 -7.78
C SER A 291 4.63 44.13 -7.45
N PHE A 292 5.33 43.73 -6.40
CA PHE A 292 6.79 43.65 -6.44
C PHE A 292 7.22 42.94 -7.72
N ASP A 293 8.43 43.23 -8.17
CA ASP A 293 9.08 42.90 -9.46
C ASP A 293 9.13 41.37 -9.78
N ALA A 294 7.98 40.72 -9.91
CA ALA A 294 7.90 39.28 -10.18
C ALA A 294 8.20 39.02 -11.66
N ALA A 295 9.30 38.30 -11.92
CA ALA A 295 9.72 37.94 -13.27
C ALA A 295 8.58 37.28 -14.06
N VAL A 296 8.24 37.84 -15.22
CA VAL A 296 7.14 37.35 -16.05
C VAL A 296 7.51 36.00 -16.65
N ARG A 297 6.73 34.96 -16.34
CA ARG A 297 6.90 33.60 -16.89
C ARG A 297 7.05 33.62 -18.42
N PRO A 298 8.15 33.08 -18.99
CA PRO A 298 8.35 32.99 -20.44
C PRO A 298 7.24 32.21 -21.15
N LYS A 299 6.92 32.57 -22.39
CA LYS A 299 5.98 31.78 -23.21
C LYS A 299 6.64 30.45 -23.60
N GLY A 300 5.97 29.33 -23.27
CA GLY A 300 6.42 27.99 -23.65
C GLY A 300 7.00 27.14 -22.50
N ILE A 301 7.22 27.73 -21.31
CA ILE A 301 7.55 26.97 -20.10
C ILE A 301 6.27 26.61 -19.33
N SER A 302 6.25 25.41 -18.73
CA SER A 302 5.11 24.99 -17.91
C SER A 302 5.09 25.74 -16.56
N LYS A 303 3.94 25.76 -15.88
CA LYS A 303 3.83 26.37 -14.54
C LYS A 303 4.81 25.68 -13.55
N THR A 304 4.86 24.35 -13.60
CA THR A 304 5.75 23.55 -12.75
C THR A 304 7.22 23.82 -13.05
N ASP A 305 7.64 23.75 -14.31
CA ASP A 305 9.05 23.99 -14.66
C ASP A 305 9.48 25.41 -14.26
N TRP A 306 8.59 26.41 -14.39
CA TRP A 306 8.89 27.78 -13.97
C TRP A 306 9.10 27.90 -12.46
N ALA A 307 8.20 27.29 -11.67
CA ALA A 307 8.33 27.24 -10.22
C ALA A 307 9.63 26.54 -9.77
N LEU A 308 10.05 25.49 -10.49
CA LEU A 308 11.29 24.80 -10.19
C LEU A 308 12.55 25.63 -10.49
N THR A 309 12.48 26.57 -11.43
CA THR A 309 13.64 27.39 -11.83
C THR A 309 13.76 28.69 -11.06
N ASP A 310 12.80 29.00 -10.20
CA ASP A 310 12.83 30.21 -9.39
C ASP A 310 13.90 30.07 -8.30
N ALA A 311 14.84 31.01 -8.28
CA ALA A 311 15.98 30.99 -7.36
C ALA A 311 15.58 31.33 -5.92
N GLU A 312 14.42 31.96 -5.73
CA GLU A 312 13.91 32.32 -4.40
C GLU A 312 13.02 31.23 -3.80
N SER A 313 12.70 30.16 -4.56
CA SER A 313 11.82 29.10 -4.08
C SER A 313 12.42 28.35 -2.89
N ALA A 314 11.63 28.26 -1.82
CA ALA A 314 12.00 27.45 -0.67
C ALA A 314 11.95 25.95 -1.01
N PRO A 315 12.70 25.08 -0.31
CA PRO A 315 12.67 23.63 -0.52
C PRO A 315 11.23 23.06 -0.54
N VAL A 316 10.38 23.47 0.39
CA VAL A 316 8.98 23.01 0.45
C VAL A 316 8.19 23.37 -0.81
N GLU A 317 8.44 24.52 -1.42
CA GLU A 317 7.76 25.00 -2.64
C GLU A 317 8.25 24.23 -3.87
N LEU A 318 9.55 23.91 -3.93
CA LEU A 318 10.11 23.07 -4.99
C LEU A 318 9.48 21.68 -4.96
N LEU A 319 9.34 21.08 -3.77
CA LEU A 319 8.72 19.77 -3.64
C LEU A 319 7.22 19.84 -3.96
N GLU A 320 6.51 20.85 -3.46
CA GLU A 320 5.09 21.08 -3.78
C GLU A 320 4.87 21.23 -5.29
N ALA A 321 5.77 21.91 -6.00
CA ALA A 321 5.68 22.06 -7.45
C ALA A 321 5.67 20.70 -8.18
N VAL A 322 6.41 19.71 -7.66
CA VAL A 322 6.47 18.35 -8.22
C VAL A 322 5.31 17.48 -7.76
N ILE A 323 5.00 17.48 -6.46
CA ILE A 323 4.03 16.53 -5.87
C ILE A 323 2.60 17.10 -5.80
N HIS A 324 2.42 18.38 -6.09
CA HIS A 324 1.16 19.12 -6.10
C HIS A 324 0.43 19.12 -4.75
N TYR A 325 1.20 19.03 -3.67
CA TYR A 325 0.73 19.01 -2.30
C TYR A 325 1.85 19.51 -1.38
N GLN A 326 1.51 20.33 -0.39
CA GLN A 326 2.45 20.76 0.64
C GLN A 326 2.52 19.67 1.71
N ILE A 327 3.52 18.80 1.59
CA ILE A 327 3.72 17.68 2.51
C ILE A 327 4.47 18.14 3.77
N SER A 328 4.04 17.67 4.94
CA SER A 328 4.69 17.93 6.22
C SER A 328 5.77 16.90 6.56
N ASP A 329 6.66 17.24 7.50
CA ASP A 329 7.75 16.35 7.92
C ASP A 329 7.24 14.99 8.44
N VAL A 330 6.18 14.99 9.25
CA VAL A 330 5.59 13.75 9.76
C VAL A 330 4.99 12.89 8.65
N GLU A 331 4.44 13.51 7.59
CA GLU A 331 3.93 12.76 6.44
C GLU A 331 5.06 12.16 5.60
N ILE A 332 6.18 12.86 5.46
CA ILE A 332 7.39 12.31 4.82
C ILE A 332 7.90 11.12 5.64
N GLU A 333 7.96 11.24 6.97
CA GLU A 333 8.41 10.15 7.84
C GLU A 333 7.49 8.92 7.72
N LEU A 334 6.17 9.12 7.80
CA LEU A 334 5.19 8.05 7.60
C LEU A 334 5.31 7.39 6.22
N LEU A 335 5.59 8.17 5.17
CA LEU A 335 5.86 7.64 3.83
C LEU A 335 7.10 6.76 3.81
N CYS A 336 8.18 7.20 4.48
CA CYS A 336 9.43 6.44 4.58
C CYS A 336 9.23 5.11 5.32
N TRP A 337 8.48 5.12 6.44
CA TRP A 337 8.13 3.91 7.18
C TRP A 337 7.31 2.91 6.35
N ARG A 338 6.32 3.40 5.60
CA ARG A 338 5.52 2.56 4.69
C ARG A 338 6.39 1.93 3.61
N LEU A 339 7.33 2.70 3.04
CA LEU A 339 8.24 2.18 2.03
C LEU A 339 9.24 1.18 2.61
N LEU A 340 9.70 1.38 3.85
CA LEU A 340 10.56 0.44 4.58
C LEU A 340 9.86 -0.91 4.77
N ARG A 341 8.64 -0.90 5.29
CA ARG A 341 7.83 -2.12 5.47
C ARG A 341 7.65 -2.86 4.15
N ALA A 342 7.28 -2.16 3.09
CA ALA A 342 7.13 -2.75 1.77
C ALA A 342 8.45 -3.30 1.21
N ALA A 343 9.57 -2.59 1.41
CA ALA A 343 10.89 -3.04 0.97
C ALA A 343 11.34 -4.32 1.68
N MET A 344 11.03 -4.48 2.97
CA MET A 344 11.33 -5.69 3.73
C MET A 344 10.56 -6.89 3.18
N GLU A 345 9.25 -6.76 2.94
CA GLU A 345 8.43 -7.81 2.33
C GLU A 345 8.94 -8.18 0.93
N MET A 346 9.31 -7.18 0.13
CA MET A 346 9.92 -7.37 -1.20
C MET A 346 11.31 -7.99 -1.11
N GLN A 347 12.08 -7.82 -0.04
CA GLN A 347 13.36 -8.52 0.09
C GLN A 347 13.16 -10.01 0.38
N LEU A 348 12.10 -10.37 1.10
CA LEU A 348 11.70 -11.75 1.39
C LEU A 348 11.06 -12.48 0.19
N GLY A 349 10.93 -11.81 -0.95
CA GLY A 349 10.36 -12.39 -2.16
C GLY A 349 8.87 -12.14 -2.34
N PHE A 350 8.18 -11.49 -1.41
CA PHE A 350 6.74 -11.22 -1.55
C PHE A 350 6.52 -10.06 -2.50
N THR A 351 5.78 -10.32 -3.59
CA THR A 351 5.60 -9.29 -4.63
C THR A 351 4.63 -8.18 -4.25
N MET A 352 3.78 -8.42 -3.23
CA MET A 352 2.73 -7.50 -2.77
C MET A 352 1.90 -6.94 -3.93
N ARG A 353 1.68 -7.77 -4.96
CA ARG A 353 1.03 -7.39 -6.22
C ARG A 353 -0.10 -8.37 -6.52
N PRO A 354 -1.36 -7.90 -6.47
CA PRO A 354 -2.51 -8.70 -6.87
C PRO A 354 -2.35 -9.31 -8.25
N LEU A 355 -2.76 -10.57 -8.43
CA LEU A 355 -2.69 -11.25 -9.73
C LEU A 355 -3.55 -10.56 -10.80
N TRP A 356 -4.60 -9.84 -10.39
CA TRP A 356 -5.42 -9.06 -11.32
C TRP A 356 -4.74 -7.79 -11.85
N SER A 357 -3.58 -7.41 -11.30
CA SER A 357 -2.79 -6.25 -11.78
C SER A 357 -2.13 -6.48 -13.15
N GLY A 358 -2.27 -7.70 -13.69
CA GLY A 358 -1.79 -8.10 -15.02
C GLY A 358 -0.38 -8.68 -15.01
N SER A 359 -0.14 -9.61 -15.94
CA SER A 359 1.10 -10.39 -16.03
C SER A 359 2.35 -9.53 -16.15
N LYS A 360 2.29 -8.40 -16.87
CA LYS A 360 3.42 -7.47 -17.00
C LYS A 360 3.81 -6.88 -15.66
N THR A 361 2.84 -6.42 -14.87
CA THR A 361 3.06 -5.81 -13.56
C THR A 361 3.61 -6.85 -12.57
N ILE A 362 3.07 -8.07 -12.58
CA ILE A 362 3.51 -9.16 -11.69
C ILE A 362 4.90 -9.68 -12.07
N ALA A 363 5.26 -9.61 -13.35
CA ALA A 363 6.57 -10.02 -13.85
C ALA A 363 7.69 -9.00 -13.56
N MET A 364 7.34 -7.74 -13.26
CA MET A 364 8.33 -6.72 -12.88
C MET A 364 8.83 -6.99 -11.46
N TRP A 365 9.94 -7.69 -11.36
CA TRP A 365 10.65 -7.98 -10.11
C TRP A 365 12.13 -7.72 -10.30
N GLU A 366 12.74 -7.07 -9.32
CA GLU A 366 14.18 -6.86 -9.25
C GLU A 366 14.74 -7.60 -8.05
N HIS A 367 15.73 -8.45 -8.33
CA HIS A 367 16.42 -9.25 -7.32
C HIS A 367 17.62 -8.46 -6.80
N PHE A 368 17.79 -8.48 -5.48
CA PHE A 368 18.90 -7.88 -4.75
C PHE A 368 19.40 -8.91 -3.74
N ASP A 369 20.72 -9.05 -3.62
CA ASP A 369 21.33 -10.06 -2.76
C ASP A 369 21.14 -9.68 -1.28
N THR A 370 21.20 -8.39 -0.97
CA THR A 370 21.02 -7.83 0.38
C THR A 370 19.93 -6.76 0.44
N PHE A 371 19.38 -6.54 1.64
CA PHE A 371 18.42 -5.48 1.92
C PHE A 371 19.02 -4.10 1.68
N ALA A 372 20.28 -3.88 2.08
CA ALA A 372 20.98 -2.61 1.83
C ALA A 372 21.01 -2.24 0.34
N GLU A 373 21.29 -3.18 -0.56
CA GLU A 373 21.30 -2.91 -2.00
C GLU A 373 19.91 -2.47 -2.50
N ARG A 374 18.85 -3.17 -2.06
CA ARG A 374 17.46 -2.78 -2.39
C ARG A 374 17.14 -1.39 -1.86
N TRP A 375 17.48 -1.12 -0.60
CA TRP A 375 17.18 0.16 0.05
C TRP A 375 17.96 1.31 -0.55
N GLN A 376 19.23 1.07 -0.93
CA GLN A 376 20.05 2.02 -1.64
C GLN A 376 19.45 2.34 -3.01
N ALA A 377 19.06 1.33 -3.79
CA ALA A 377 18.41 1.55 -5.08
C ALA A 377 17.13 2.38 -4.94
N ILE A 378 16.29 2.10 -3.93
CA ILE A 378 15.10 2.90 -3.62
C ILE A 378 15.49 4.36 -3.31
N SER A 379 16.46 4.55 -2.41
CA SER A 379 16.89 5.87 -1.94
C SER A 379 17.49 6.71 -3.05
N GLU A 380 18.35 6.13 -3.89
CA GLU A 380 18.96 6.81 -5.04
C GLU A 380 17.92 7.23 -6.09
N ASN A 381 16.89 6.40 -6.32
CA ASN A 381 15.81 6.74 -7.24
C ASN A 381 14.94 7.88 -6.69
N VAL A 382 14.63 7.89 -5.39
CA VAL A 382 13.87 8.97 -4.73
C VAL A 382 14.68 10.26 -4.64
N LEU A 383 15.99 10.15 -4.43
CA LEU A 383 16.93 11.25 -4.46
C LEU A 383 16.93 11.94 -5.83
N ASP A 384 17.00 11.16 -6.90
CA ASP A 384 17.12 11.71 -8.26
C ASP A 384 15.77 12.10 -8.89
N CYS A 385 14.67 11.40 -8.56
CA CYS A 385 13.42 11.49 -9.31
C CYS A 385 12.22 11.73 -8.38
N LYS A 386 11.86 13.00 -8.18
CA LYS A 386 10.84 13.40 -7.20
C LYS A 386 9.41 13.07 -7.63
N ILE A 387 9.18 12.77 -8.91
CA ILE A 387 7.87 12.26 -9.36
C ILE A 387 7.52 10.89 -8.76
N LEU A 388 8.50 10.15 -8.24
CA LEU A 388 8.24 8.92 -7.49
C LEU A 388 7.50 9.24 -6.19
N ILE A 389 7.89 10.31 -5.49
CA ILE A 389 7.20 10.78 -4.27
C ILE A 389 5.76 11.17 -4.60
N HIS A 390 5.55 11.92 -5.68
CA HIS A 390 4.20 12.24 -6.17
C HIS A 390 3.33 11.00 -6.38
N SER A 391 3.92 9.88 -6.81
CA SER A 391 3.20 8.63 -7.02
C SER A 391 2.92 7.91 -5.69
N LEU A 392 3.89 7.93 -4.76
CA LEU A 392 3.78 7.36 -3.42
C LEU A 392 2.75 8.09 -2.53
N THR A 393 2.50 9.37 -2.76
CA THR A 393 1.53 10.18 -2.01
C THR A 393 0.12 10.14 -2.59
N ARG A 394 -0.12 9.40 -3.69
CA ARG A 394 -1.48 9.24 -4.22
C ARG A 394 -2.31 8.36 -3.29
N ALA A 395 -3.54 8.80 -3.02
CA ALA A 395 -4.54 7.99 -2.35
C ALA A 395 -4.86 6.72 -3.16
N ASP A 396 -5.08 5.62 -2.44
CA ASP A 396 -5.51 4.35 -3.01
C ASP A 396 -6.81 4.51 -3.82
N TRP A 397 -6.90 3.79 -4.94
CA TRP A 397 -8.04 3.92 -5.85
C TRP A 397 -9.36 3.46 -5.23
N ILE A 398 -9.35 2.43 -4.38
CA ILE A 398 -10.54 1.94 -3.67
C ILE A 398 -11.05 3.05 -2.75
N CYS A 399 -10.17 3.64 -1.93
CA CYS A 399 -10.54 4.76 -1.06
C CYS A 399 -11.07 5.97 -1.84
N LYS A 400 -10.39 6.34 -2.95
CA LYS A 400 -10.82 7.44 -3.81
C LYS A 400 -12.21 7.20 -4.41
N TYR A 401 -12.46 5.99 -4.91
CA TYR A 401 -13.75 5.66 -5.51
C TYR A 401 -14.86 5.60 -4.45
N ALA A 402 -14.60 5.00 -3.29
CA ALA A 402 -15.55 4.94 -2.19
C ALA A 402 -15.96 6.33 -1.69
N GLY A 403 -14.99 7.26 -1.57
CA GLY A 403 -15.26 8.63 -1.12
C GLY A 403 -15.97 9.52 -2.14
N ALA A 404 -15.83 9.26 -3.44
CA ALA A 404 -16.37 10.14 -4.48
C ALA A 404 -16.79 9.41 -5.79
N PRO A 405 -17.69 8.42 -5.74
CA PRO A 405 -17.93 7.50 -6.86
C PRO A 405 -18.40 8.21 -8.14
N SER A 406 -19.35 9.16 -8.02
CA SER A 406 -19.87 9.92 -9.16
C SER A 406 -18.81 10.84 -9.78
N LYS A 407 -17.96 11.48 -8.96
CA LYS A 407 -16.90 12.37 -9.43
C LYS A 407 -15.79 11.58 -10.12
N GLU A 408 -15.37 10.46 -9.55
CA GLU A 408 -14.35 9.59 -10.15
C GLU A 408 -14.84 8.98 -11.47
N ARG A 409 -16.10 8.55 -11.55
CA ARG A 409 -16.71 8.13 -12.83
C ARG A 409 -16.71 9.26 -13.86
N GLY A 410 -17.18 10.45 -13.49
CA GLY A 410 -17.21 11.61 -14.38
C GLY A 410 -15.82 11.99 -14.88
N GLY A 411 -14.83 11.99 -13.98
CA GLY A 411 -13.43 12.23 -14.31
C GLY A 411 -12.85 11.19 -15.28
N LYS A 412 -13.11 9.90 -15.06
CA LYS A 412 -12.66 8.83 -15.95
C LYS A 412 -13.27 8.92 -17.35
N LEU A 413 -14.58 9.17 -17.46
CA LEU A 413 -15.26 9.32 -18.75
C LEU A 413 -14.76 10.54 -19.51
N ASN A 414 -14.55 11.66 -18.83
CA ASN A 414 -14.00 12.86 -19.46
C ASN A 414 -12.55 12.62 -19.93
N ASN A 415 -11.74 11.92 -19.13
CA ASN A 415 -10.38 11.55 -19.52
C ASN A 415 -10.38 10.61 -20.72
N ASP A 416 -11.33 9.68 -20.82
CA ASP A 416 -11.47 8.79 -21.98
C ASP A 416 -11.78 9.58 -23.25
N LEU A 417 -12.73 10.53 -23.19
CA LEU A 417 -13.04 11.41 -24.33
C LEU A 417 -11.84 12.25 -24.78
N LEU A 418 -11.07 12.79 -23.82
CA LEU A 418 -9.86 13.56 -24.11
C LEU A 418 -8.76 12.68 -24.73
N ASN A 419 -8.58 11.47 -24.19
CA ASN A 419 -7.63 10.50 -24.73
C ASN A 419 -8.03 10.08 -26.14
N GLY A 420 -9.31 9.77 -26.40
CA GLY A 420 -9.79 9.42 -27.74
C GLY A 420 -9.55 10.52 -28.77
N ARG A 421 -9.80 11.79 -28.41
CA ARG A 421 -9.46 12.93 -29.29
C ARG A 421 -7.96 13.04 -29.55
N ARG A 422 -7.14 12.89 -28.49
CA ARG A 422 -5.67 12.92 -28.61
C ARG A 422 -5.16 11.77 -29.47
N ASP A 423 -5.75 10.59 -29.37
CA ASP A 423 -5.30 9.41 -30.11
C ASP A 423 -5.63 9.54 -31.60
N ILE A 424 -6.78 10.11 -31.96
CA ILE A 424 -7.09 10.49 -33.34
C ILE A 424 -6.07 11.51 -33.86
N GLN A 425 -5.79 12.57 -33.09
CA GLN A 425 -4.80 13.58 -33.48
C GLN A 425 -3.40 12.97 -33.67
N ASN A 426 -2.98 12.11 -32.75
CA ASN A 426 -1.71 11.40 -32.82
C ASN A 426 -1.67 10.45 -34.02
N GLN A 427 -2.77 9.77 -34.34
CA GLN A 427 -2.85 8.88 -35.48
C GLN A 427 -2.74 9.65 -36.79
N VAL A 428 -3.53 10.71 -36.97
CA VAL A 428 -3.44 11.61 -38.13
C VAL A 428 -2.03 12.18 -38.25
N GLY A 429 -1.43 12.65 -37.14
CA GLY A 429 -0.07 13.15 -37.12
C GLY A 429 0.95 12.10 -37.58
N ARG A 430 0.88 10.88 -37.05
CA ARG A 430 1.75 9.77 -37.45
C ARG A 430 1.59 9.42 -38.93
N ASP A 431 0.37 9.38 -39.44
CA ASP A 431 0.09 9.04 -40.84
C ASP A 431 0.62 10.10 -41.79
N VAL A 432 0.43 11.38 -41.47
CA VAL A 432 0.99 12.51 -42.23
C VAL A 432 2.52 12.46 -42.22
N ILE A 433 3.14 12.28 -41.05
CA ILE A 433 4.61 12.17 -40.93
C ILE A 433 5.11 11.01 -41.78
N LYS A 434 4.51 9.82 -41.64
CA LYS A 434 4.90 8.63 -42.40
C LYS A 434 4.75 8.85 -43.91
N GLN A 435 3.62 9.40 -44.36
CA GLN A 435 3.37 9.65 -45.78
C GLN A 435 4.37 10.67 -46.35
N LYS A 436 4.63 11.76 -45.62
CA LYS A 436 5.57 12.81 -46.04
C LYS A 436 7.01 12.33 -46.03
N THR A 437 7.42 11.53 -45.05
CA THR A 437 8.76 10.93 -45.01
C THR A 437 8.95 9.87 -46.10
N LEU A 438 7.94 9.03 -46.38
CA LEU A 438 7.99 8.07 -47.50
C LEU A 438 8.13 8.75 -48.86
N ARG A 439 7.49 9.91 -49.03
CA ARG A 439 7.62 10.74 -50.24
C ARG A 439 8.92 11.56 -50.28
N GLN A 440 9.76 11.45 -49.24
CA GLN A 440 10.96 12.26 -49.06
C GLN A 440 10.67 13.78 -48.99
N ASP A 441 9.42 14.16 -48.73
CA ASP A 441 9.04 15.55 -48.49
C ASP A 441 9.57 16.01 -47.14
N TRP A 442 9.62 15.12 -46.13
CA TRP A 442 10.07 15.41 -44.77
C TRP A 442 11.18 14.48 -44.28
N THR A 443 12.08 15.02 -43.47
CA THR A 443 13.10 14.28 -42.71
C THR A 443 12.87 14.46 -41.21
N THR A 444 13.07 13.40 -40.43
CA THR A 444 12.89 13.39 -38.97
C THR A 444 14.22 13.15 -38.26
N SER A 445 14.52 13.89 -37.20
CA SER A 445 15.74 13.73 -36.39
C SER A 445 15.48 13.12 -35.00
N GLU A 446 16.54 12.65 -34.33
CA GLU A 446 16.50 12.14 -32.94
C GLU A 446 16.10 13.21 -31.90
N ASP A 447 16.19 14.49 -32.27
CA ASP A 447 15.77 15.62 -31.44
C ASP A 447 14.29 15.98 -31.62
N PHE A 448 13.51 15.10 -32.26
CA PHE A 448 12.09 15.32 -32.57
C PHE A 448 11.84 16.57 -33.43
N GLU A 449 12.79 16.93 -34.30
CA GLU A 449 12.59 17.94 -35.34
C GLU A 449 12.16 17.27 -36.65
N ILE A 450 11.23 17.93 -37.36
CA ILE A 450 10.80 17.56 -38.70
C ILE A 450 11.16 18.70 -39.63
N ARG A 451 11.91 18.40 -40.68
CA ARG A 451 12.34 19.36 -41.71
C ARG A 451 11.78 18.97 -43.07
N ASN A 452 11.52 19.94 -43.94
CA ASN A 452 11.15 19.65 -45.33
C ASN A 452 12.37 19.24 -46.16
N LYS A 453 12.16 18.90 -47.43
CA LYS A 453 13.21 18.51 -48.38
C LYS A 453 14.21 19.64 -48.66
N GLU A 454 13.81 20.90 -48.48
CA GLU A 454 14.66 22.08 -48.53
C GLU A 454 15.49 22.29 -47.25
N GLY A 455 15.24 21.49 -46.20
CA GLY A 455 15.93 21.58 -44.90
C GLY A 455 15.33 22.57 -43.90
N GLU A 456 14.23 23.24 -44.26
CA GLU A 456 13.50 24.16 -43.41
C GLU A 456 12.71 23.43 -42.32
N LEU A 457 12.65 24.01 -41.13
CA LEU A 457 11.97 23.42 -39.97
C LEU A 457 10.45 23.50 -40.15
N VAL A 458 9.80 22.34 -40.22
CA VAL A 458 8.34 22.21 -40.33
C VAL A 458 7.70 22.08 -38.96
N LEU A 459 8.29 21.26 -38.10
CA LEU A 459 7.82 21.05 -36.74
C LEU A 459 9.01 20.84 -35.81
N LYS A 460 8.97 21.50 -34.65
CA LYS A 460 9.88 21.25 -33.55
C LYS A 460 9.06 20.82 -32.34
N ALA A 461 9.23 19.58 -31.89
CA ALA A 461 8.62 19.20 -30.62
C ALA A 461 9.26 20.03 -29.50
N GLY A 462 8.45 20.65 -28.63
CA GLY A 462 8.91 21.41 -27.46
C GLY A 462 9.48 20.55 -26.34
N HIS A 463 10.04 19.38 -26.67
CA HIS A 463 10.46 18.36 -25.72
C HIS A 463 11.95 18.06 -25.90
N LEU A 464 12.65 17.75 -24.80
CA LEU A 464 14.01 17.22 -24.90
C LEU A 464 13.99 15.91 -25.70
N GLY A 465 14.90 15.80 -26.66
CA GLY A 465 15.24 14.56 -27.37
C GLY A 465 15.63 13.43 -26.40
N ASP A 466 15.42 12.19 -26.82
CA ASP A 466 15.61 11.01 -25.95
C ASP A 466 17.06 10.90 -25.44
N LYS A 467 18.04 11.21 -26.28
CA LYS A 467 19.46 11.23 -25.90
C LYS A 467 19.74 12.18 -24.74
N LYS A 468 19.23 13.42 -24.84
CA LYS A 468 19.39 14.42 -23.77
C LYS A 468 18.63 14.04 -22.50
N ARG A 469 17.44 13.43 -22.62
CA ARG A 469 16.71 12.94 -21.44
C ARG A 469 17.49 11.87 -20.69
N ARG A 470 18.12 10.92 -21.41
CA ARG A 470 18.96 9.89 -20.81
C ARG A 470 20.21 10.47 -20.15
N GLN A 471 20.83 11.48 -20.77
CA GLN A 471 21.96 12.20 -20.17
C GLN A 471 21.56 12.90 -18.86
N LEU A 472 20.40 13.55 -18.82
CA LEU A 472 19.90 14.22 -17.61
C LEU A 472 19.38 13.26 -16.54
N ALA A 473 19.03 12.02 -16.90
CA ALA A 473 18.55 11.00 -15.97
C ALA A 473 19.67 10.39 -15.10
N VAL A 474 20.94 10.71 -15.38
CA VAL A 474 22.07 10.28 -14.55
C VAL A 474 22.51 11.46 -13.71
N ARG A 475 22.40 11.34 -12.38
CA ARG A 475 22.98 12.30 -11.43
C ARG A 475 24.50 12.28 -11.61
N SER A 476 25.08 13.37 -12.10
CA SER A 476 26.54 13.47 -12.19
C SER A 476 27.10 13.69 -10.79
N GLN A 477 28.00 12.82 -10.32
CA GLN A 477 28.67 12.96 -9.02
C GLN A 477 29.49 14.27 -8.88
N LYS A 478 29.68 15.02 -9.97
CA LYS A 478 30.49 16.24 -10.01
C LYS A 478 29.82 17.50 -9.46
N ASP A 479 28.51 17.47 -9.20
CA ASP A 479 27.77 18.67 -8.78
C ASP A 479 27.61 18.77 -7.25
N GLY A 480 28.27 17.90 -6.48
CA GLY A 480 28.23 17.86 -5.01
C GLY A 480 29.40 18.54 -4.29
N GLU A 481 30.36 19.09 -5.03
CA GLU A 481 31.46 19.89 -4.48
C GLU A 481 31.38 21.31 -5.05
N SER A 482 30.61 22.18 -4.40
CA SER A 482 30.75 23.64 -4.50
C SER A 482 30.18 24.30 -3.25
#